data_AF-A0A9X3PK70-F1
#
_entry.id   AF-A0A9X3PK70-F1
#
_cell.length_a   1.000
_cell.length_b   1.000
_cell.length_c   1.000
_cell.angle_alpha   90.00
_cell.angle_beta   90.00
_cell.angle_gamma   90.00
#
_symmetry.space_group_name_H-M   'P 1'
#
loop_
_entity.id
_entity.type
_entity.pdbx_description
1 polymer ?
#
loop_
_entity_poly.entity_id
_entity_poly.type
_entity_poly.pdbx_seq_one_letter_code
_entity_poly.pdbx_strand_id
1 'polypeptide(L)'
;MTFAMGPNNYGKSGIRLVRVGRESARHELRDLTVHTALSGDLDATHYTGDNTGVLPTDSQKNTVYAFARGGIGAIEAFAERLARHFVDATPSITTARVRIEEHGWTRIGDHSFTRGEGGELRTTEALYDGETVRIRSGVRDLLLLNTTDSEFNGFLADEYTTLPETDDRILATAVTATWDYQAEDPDDAFYDHAFTKARGALLTAFADTYSLSLQQTLHAVGERILKAIPEVAEVRLSLPNRHHYLFDLGRFGLDNPGVVFQAGDLPYGLIEGTVRRETA
;
A
#
# COMPACT_ATOMS: atom_id res chain seq x y z
N MET A 1 -11.53 41.34 4.24
CA MET A 1 -11.36 39.92 4.61
C MET A 1 -9.90 39.56 4.43
N THR A 2 -9.29 38.90 5.42
CA THR A 2 -7.93 38.38 5.34
C THR A 2 -7.99 36.87 5.12
N PHE A 3 -7.12 36.34 4.27
CA PHE A 3 -7.03 34.91 3.96
C PHE A 3 -5.62 34.42 4.34
N ALA A 4 -5.50 33.20 4.82
CA ALA A 4 -4.22 32.59 5.23
C ALA A 4 -4.08 31.19 4.63
N MET A 5 -2.84 30.78 4.38
CA MET A 5 -2.48 29.45 3.89
C MET A 5 -2.34 28.47 5.06
N GLY A 6 -2.92 27.28 4.91
CA GLY A 6 -2.74 26.17 5.84
C GLY A 6 -1.52 25.29 5.47
N PRO A 7 -1.45 24.06 6.01
CA PRO A 7 -0.45 23.08 5.58
C PRO A 7 -0.48 22.87 4.07
N ASN A 8 0.68 22.99 3.43
CA ASN A 8 0.82 22.87 1.98
C ASN A 8 1.98 21.95 1.62
N ASN A 9 1.98 21.46 0.38
CA ASN A 9 3.07 20.72 -0.21
C ASN A 9 2.99 20.81 -1.74
N TYR A 10 4.11 20.54 -2.40
CA TYR A 10 4.18 20.40 -3.86
C TYR A 10 5.21 19.35 -4.24
N GLY A 11 5.14 18.80 -5.45
CA GLY A 11 6.17 17.88 -5.92
C GLY A 11 5.83 17.23 -7.25
N LYS A 12 6.46 16.10 -7.54
CA LYS A 12 6.21 15.33 -8.76
C LYS A 12 5.66 13.95 -8.41
N SER A 13 4.53 13.60 -9.00
CA SER A 13 3.90 12.30 -8.83
C SER A 13 3.95 11.48 -10.12
N GLY A 14 3.99 10.16 -9.99
CA GLY A 14 3.94 9.26 -11.14
C GLY A 14 5.27 9.15 -11.89
N ILE A 15 6.41 9.38 -11.24
CA ILE A 15 7.72 9.23 -11.88
C ILE A 15 7.96 7.73 -12.12
N ARG A 16 7.84 7.29 -13.37
CA ARG A 16 8.14 5.92 -13.78
C ARG A 16 9.64 5.70 -13.89
N LEU A 17 10.15 4.71 -13.17
CA LEU A 17 11.56 4.39 -13.10
C LEU A 17 11.76 2.88 -13.19
N VAL A 18 12.59 2.44 -14.14
CA VAL A 18 13.10 1.07 -14.19
C VAL A 18 14.61 1.09 -14.02
N ARG A 19 15.13 0.43 -13.00
CA ARG A 19 16.58 0.21 -12.80
C ARG A 19 16.91 -1.23 -13.13
N VAL A 20 17.88 -1.42 -14.03
CA VAL A 20 18.43 -2.73 -14.36
C VAL A 20 19.84 -2.83 -13.78
N GLY A 21 20.08 -3.83 -12.93
CA GLY A 21 21.44 -4.24 -12.53
C GLY A 21 22.01 -5.19 -13.59
N ARG A 22 23.20 -4.88 -14.11
CA ARG A 22 23.88 -5.63 -15.17
C ARG A 22 25.34 -5.98 -14.81
N GLU A 23 25.63 -6.02 -13.53
CA GLU A 23 26.96 -6.30 -12.98
C GLU A 23 27.36 -7.77 -13.19
N SER A 24 26.38 -8.66 -13.42
CA SER A 24 26.59 -10.06 -13.81
C SER A 24 25.70 -10.46 -14.99
N ALA A 25 25.93 -11.65 -15.58
CA ALA A 25 25.06 -12.20 -16.64
C ALA A 25 23.61 -12.38 -16.19
N ARG A 26 23.39 -12.57 -14.88
CA ARG A 26 22.08 -12.62 -14.26
C ARG A 26 21.68 -11.20 -13.84
N HIS A 27 20.87 -10.54 -14.66
CA HIS A 27 20.45 -9.16 -14.45
C HIS A 27 19.47 -9.02 -13.29
N GLU A 28 19.44 -7.88 -12.62
CA GLU A 28 18.43 -7.49 -11.63
C GLU A 28 17.47 -6.45 -12.20
N LEU A 29 16.23 -6.41 -11.71
CA LEU A 29 15.21 -5.47 -12.16
C LEU A 29 14.47 -4.88 -10.96
N ARG A 30 14.34 -3.55 -10.93
CA ARG A 30 13.42 -2.80 -10.05
C ARG A 30 12.56 -1.91 -10.94
N ASP A 31 11.24 -1.95 -10.75
CA ASP A 31 10.26 -1.19 -11.53
C ASP A 31 9.35 -0.42 -10.57
N LEU A 32 9.47 0.90 -10.57
CA LEU A 32 8.99 1.78 -9.51
C LEU A 32 8.13 2.92 -10.07
N THR A 33 7.06 3.27 -9.34
CA THR A 33 6.46 4.61 -9.40
C THR A 33 6.93 5.40 -8.19
N VAL A 34 7.55 6.56 -8.40
CA VAL A 34 8.00 7.46 -7.31
C VAL A 34 7.14 8.72 -7.27
N HIS A 35 6.81 9.15 -6.06
CA HIS A 35 6.09 10.39 -5.78
C HIS A 35 6.87 11.20 -4.75
N THR A 36 7.13 12.47 -5.04
CA THR A 36 7.74 13.42 -4.11
C THR A 36 6.71 14.47 -3.70
N ALA A 37 6.76 14.87 -2.43
CA ALA A 37 6.00 16.00 -1.89
C ALA A 37 6.87 16.72 -0.86
N LEU A 38 7.14 18.00 -1.11
CA LEU A 38 7.98 18.86 -0.28
C LEU A 38 7.11 19.91 0.40
N SER A 39 7.34 20.15 1.69
CA SER A 39 6.68 21.18 2.50
C SER A 39 7.73 22.05 3.19
N GLY A 40 7.40 23.32 3.40
CA GLY A 40 8.28 24.27 4.09
C GLY A 40 7.80 25.71 3.98
N ASP A 41 8.72 26.66 4.05
CA ASP A 41 8.44 28.09 3.91
C ASP A 41 8.21 28.45 2.43
N LEU A 42 6.92 28.48 2.05
CA LEU A 42 6.45 28.71 0.67
C LEU A 42 5.40 29.83 0.60
N ASP A 43 5.29 30.66 1.64
CA ASP A 43 4.28 31.71 1.70
C ASP A 43 4.44 32.73 0.57
N ALA A 44 5.68 33.14 0.28
CA ALA A 44 5.97 34.05 -0.84
C ALA A 44 5.53 33.47 -2.19
N THR A 45 5.71 32.16 -2.39
CA THR A 45 5.23 31.46 -3.60
C THR A 45 3.71 31.55 -3.74
N HIS A 46 2.97 31.39 -2.64
CA HIS A 46 1.50 31.40 -2.68
C HIS A 46 0.91 32.81 -2.74
N TYR A 47 1.46 33.78 -2.01
CA TYR A 47 0.89 35.12 -1.89
C TYR A 47 1.37 36.09 -2.97
N THR A 48 2.61 35.96 -3.44
CA THR A 48 3.20 36.91 -4.40
C THR A 48 3.70 36.26 -5.69
N GLY A 49 3.78 34.93 -5.73
CA GLY A 49 4.33 34.18 -6.87
C GLY A 49 5.86 34.15 -6.90
N ASP A 50 6.53 34.52 -5.80
CA ASP A 50 7.98 34.41 -5.69
C ASP A 50 8.41 32.95 -5.53
N ASN A 51 9.11 32.42 -6.54
CA ASN A 51 9.55 31.04 -6.60
C ASN A 51 10.99 30.83 -6.12
N THR A 52 11.63 31.81 -5.50
CA THR A 52 13.04 31.71 -5.04
C THR A 52 13.26 30.53 -4.08
N GLY A 53 12.26 30.20 -3.26
CA GLY A 53 12.26 29.04 -2.36
C GLY A 53 11.74 27.74 -2.98
N VAL A 54 11.51 27.67 -4.30
CA VAL A 54 10.89 26.50 -4.94
C VAL A 54 11.94 25.68 -5.68
N LEU A 55 12.15 24.43 -5.25
CA LEU A 55 12.86 23.43 -6.03
C LEU A 55 11.94 22.90 -7.14
N PRO A 56 12.21 23.18 -8.42
CA PRO A 56 11.28 22.82 -9.50
C PRO A 56 10.91 21.33 -9.48
N THR A 57 9.64 21.03 -9.75
CA THR A 57 9.17 19.63 -9.76
C THR A 57 9.90 18.80 -10.83
N ASP A 58 10.41 19.43 -11.90
CA ASP A 58 11.28 18.77 -12.87
C ASP A 58 12.64 18.39 -12.27
N SER A 59 13.24 19.25 -11.43
CA SER A 59 14.47 18.93 -10.70
C SER A 59 14.26 17.75 -9.77
N GLN A 60 13.12 17.67 -9.06
CA GLN A 60 12.80 16.51 -8.21
C GLN A 60 12.74 15.21 -9.02
N LYS A 61 12.12 15.22 -10.21
CA LYS A 61 12.13 14.09 -11.15
C LYS A 61 13.55 13.72 -11.59
N ASN A 62 14.36 14.72 -11.95
CA ASN A 62 15.75 14.50 -12.37
C ASN A 62 16.59 13.90 -11.22
N THR A 63 16.39 14.36 -9.99
CA THR A 63 17.03 13.81 -8.79
C THR A 63 16.71 12.33 -8.60
N VAL A 64 15.43 11.93 -8.76
CA VAL A 64 15.04 10.51 -8.67
C VAL A 64 15.83 9.65 -9.66
N TYR A 65 15.92 10.07 -10.93
CA TYR A 65 16.72 9.34 -11.93
C TYR A 65 18.22 9.35 -11.61
N ALA A 66 18.75 10.48 -11.15
CA ALA A 66 20.16 10.61 -10.79
C ALA A 66 20.54 9.72 -9.60
N PHE A 67 19.71 9.66 -8.56
CA PHE A 67 19.95 8.83 -7.37
C PHE A 67 19.85 7.34 -7.68
N ALA A 68 18.94 6.95 -8.59
CA ALA A 68 18.78 5.56 -9.03
C ALA A 68 20.06 4.98 -9.67
N ARG A 69 20.94 5.83 -10.22
CA ARG A 69 22.25 5.43 -10.75
C ARG A 69 23.18 4.85 -9.68
N GLY A 70 23.02 5.28 -8.43
CA GLY A 70 23.76 4.75 -7.27
C GLY A 70 23.22 3.43 -6.73
N GLY A 71 22.16 2.88 -7.33
CA GLY A 71 21.44 1.72 -6.83
C GLY A 71 20.19 2.12 -6.05
N ILE A 72 19.22 1.21 -6.05
CA ILE A 72 17.95 1.35 -5.31
C ILE A 72 18.09 0.76 -3.90
N GLY A 73 18.55 -0.49 -3.77
CA GLY A 73 18.49 -1.23 -2.50
C GLY A 73 17.05 -1.69 -2.20
N ALA A 74 16.67 -1.69 -0.92
CA ALA A 74 15.26 -1.71 -0.53
C ALA A 74 14.60 -0.38 -0.91
N ILE A 75 13.30 -0.40 -1.26
CA ILE A 75 12.62 0.83 -1.69
C ILE A 75 12.49 1.84 -0.55
N GLU A 76 12.45 1.36 0.69
CA GLU A 76 12.46 2.14 1.92
C GLU A 76 13.72 3.00 2.03
N ALA A 77 14.90 2.38 1.89
CA ALA A 77 16.19 3.06 1.93
C ALA A 77 16.34 4.06 0.76
N PHE A 78 15.81 3.73 -0.41
CA PHE A 78 15.80 4.65 -1.55
C PHE A 78 14.90 5.88 -1.31
N ALA A 79 13.70 5.66 -0.74
CA ALA A 79 12.78 6.72 -0.39
C ALA A 79 13.38 7.66 0.68
N GLU A 80 14.03 7.10 1.69
CA GLU A 80 14.75 7.87 2.72
C GLU A 80 15.89 8.71 2.12
N ARG A 81 16.75 8.11 1.30
CA ARG A 81 17.86 8.83 0.64
C ARG A 81 17.37 10.04 -0.14
N LEU A 82 16.25 9.90 -0.84
CA LEU A 82 15.62 11.00 -1.58
C LEU A 82 15.03 12.05 -0.63
N ALA A 83 14.30 11.63 0.39
CA ALA A 83 13.66 12.53 1.36
C ALA A 83 14.71 13.41 2.08
N ARG A 84 15.80 12.79 2.56
CA ARG A 84 16.93 13.50 3.17
C ARG A 84 17.54 14.52 2.22
N HIS A 85 17.88 14.09 1.00
CA HIS A 85 18.44 14.99 0.00
C HIS A 85 17.55 16.23 -0.25
N PHE A 86 16.24 16.07 -0.37
CA PHE A 86 15.37 17.22 -0.66
C PHE A 86 15.30 18.22 0.48
N VAL A 87 15.27 17.77 1.74
CA VAL A 87 15.31 18.66 2.91
C VAL A 87 16.69 19.30 3.02
N ASP A 88 17.76 18.50 3.00
CA ASP A 88 19.12 18.98 3.26
C ASP A 88 19.65 19.93 2.17
N ALA A 89 19.22 19.74 0.92
CA ALA A 89 19.69 20.54 -0.22
C ALA A 89 18.82 21.77 -0.52
N THR A 90 17.64 21.90 0.10
CA THR A 90 16.69 22.99 -0.22
C THR A 90 16.33 23.78 1.03
N PRO A 91 16.97 24.94 1.29
CA PRO A 91 16.83 25.66 2.56
C PRO A 91 15.40 26.04 2.98
N SER A 92 14.49 26.24 2.02
CA SER A 92 13.08 26.56 2.25
C SER A 92 12.24 25.33 2.63
N ILE A 93 12.74 24.12 2.44
CA ILE A 93 12.00 22.87 2.67
C ILE A 93 12.38 22.31 4.02
N THR A 94 11.37 22.09 4.86
CA THR A 94 11.52 21.53 6.21
C THR A 94 11.03 20.09 6.31
N THR A 95 10.27 19.62 5.33
CA THR A 95 9.77 18.24 5.31
C THR A 95 9.70 17.71 3.90
N ALA A 96 10.17 16.48 3.69
CA ALA A 96 10.01 15.75 2.45
C ALA A 96 9.30 14.42 2.70
N ARG A 97 8.29 14.16 1.88
CA ARG A 97 7.60 12.88 1.80
C ARG A 97 7.87 12.24 0.45
N VAL A 98 8.46 11.05 0.46
CA VAL A 98 8.72 10.25 -0.74
C VAL A 98 7.93 8.95 -0.64
N ARG A 99 6.99 8.73 -1.57
CA ARG A 99 6.25 7.48 -1.69
C ARG A 99 6.73 6.70 -2.89
N ILE A 100 6.89 5.39 -2.74
CA ILE A 100 7.31 4.49 -3.81
C ILE A 100 6.37 3.30 -3.88
N GLU A 101 5.98 2.96 -5.10
CA GLU A 101 5.24 1.76 -5.45
C GLU A 101 6.14 0.87 -6.31
N GLU A 102 6.49 -0.29 -5.80
CA GLU A 102 7.25 -1.29 -6.54
C GLU A 102 6.30 -2.28 -7.21
N HIS A 103 6.55 -2.49 -8.50
CA HIS A 103 5.83 -3.44 -9.31
C HIS A 103 6.56 -4.78 -9.32
N GLY A 104 5.86 -5.84 -8.91
CA GLY A 104 6.40 -7.19 -8.90
C GLY A 104 6.76 -7.71 -10.30
N TRP A 105 7.89 -8.41 -10.38
CA TRP A 105 8.35 -9.14 -11.56
C TRP A 105 8.83 -10.53 -11.14
N THR A 106 8.40 -11.55 -11.88
CA THR A 106 8.86 -12.93 -11.71
C THR A 106 9.92 -13.24 -12.74
N ARG A 107 11.11 -13.65 -12.28
CA ARG A 107 12.22 -14.03 -13.14
C ARG A 107 11.94 -15.37 -13.84
N ILE A 108 12.14 -15.42 -15.16
CA ILE A 108 11.99 -16.62 -16.00
C ILE A 108 13.25 -16.95 -16.82
N GLY A 109 14.37 -16.28 -16.52
CA GLY A 109 15.69 -16.51 -17.11
C GLY A 109 16.74 -15.57 -16.51
N ASP A 110 17.94 -15.54 -17.06
CA ASP A 110 19.02 -14.68 -16.56
C ASP A 110 18.69 -13.19 -16.66
N HIS A 111 17.95 -12.80 -17.71
CA HIS A 111 17.58 -11.43 -18.03
C HIS A 111 16.17 -11.32 -18.59
N SER A 112 15.33 -12.33 -18.32
CA SER A 112 13.94 -12.41 -18.77
C SER A 112 13.00 -12.44 -17.56
N PHE A 113 11.94 -11.64 -17.62
CA PHE A 113 10.97 -11.47 -16.54
C PHE A 113 9.55 -11.48 -17.10
N THR A 114 8.60 -12.03 -16.34
CA THR A 114 7.16 -11.86 -16.55
C THR A 114 6.59 -11.01 -15.42
N ARG A 115 5.41 -10.42 -15.63
CA ARG A 115 4.75 -9.64 -14.59
C ARG A 115 4.53 -10.52 -13.35
N GLY A 116 4.82 -9.97 -12.17
CA GLY A 116 4.58 -10.66 -10.91
C GLY A 116 3.12 -11.10 -10.80
N GLU A 117 2.91 -12.26 -10.19
CA GLU A 117 1.57 -12.82 -9.99
C GLU A 117 0.71 -11.88 -9.12
N GLY A 118 -0.60 -11.83 -9.40
CA GLY A 118 -1.58 -11.12 -8.57
C GLY A 118 -1.63 -9.60 -8.73
N GLY A 119 -0.65 -8.96 -9.37
CA GLY A 119 -0.69 -7.52 -9.70
C GLY A 119 -0.55 -6.57 -8.50
N GLU A 120 -0.30 -7.11 -7.31
CA GLU A 120 -0.09 -6.34 -6.08
C GLU A 120 1.13 -5.43 -6.19
N LEU A 121 1.14 -4.39 -5.35
CA LEU A 121 2.22 -3.42 -5.23
C LEU A 121 2.81 -3.49 -3.84
N ARG A 122 4.13 -3.62 -3.75
CA ARG A 122 4.85 -3.26 -2.51
C ARG A 122 4.95 -1.75 -2.45
N THR A 123 4.62 -1.16 -1.31
CA THR A 123 4.62 0.30 -1.16
C THR A 123 5.49 0.72 0.01
N THR A 124 6.11 1.89 -0.09
CA THR A 124 6.72 2.58 1.05
C THR A 124 6.45 4.08 1.01
N GLU A 125 6.47 4.72 2.17
CA GLU A 125 6.50 6.16 2.38
C GLU A 125 7.61 6.49 3.38
N ALA A 126 8.58 7.30 2.95
CA ALA A 126 9.54 7.94 3.84
C ALA A 126 9.12 9.40 4.08
N LEU A 127 8.94 9.75 5.35
CA LEU A 127 8.68 11.12 5.79
C LEU A 127 9.88 11.59 6.64
N TYR A 128 10.62 12.57 6.12
CA TYR A 128 11.76 13.18 6.82
C TYR A 128 11.46 14.64 7.15
N ASP A 129 11.67 15.04 8.40
CA ASP A 129 11.38 16.39 8.93
C ASP A 129 12.63 17.22 9.25
N GLY A 130 13.80 16.78 8.77
CA GLY A 130 15.10 17.39 9.07
C GLY A 130 15.83 16.73 10.25
N GLU A 131 15.12 16.01 11.11
CA GLU A 131 15.72 15.33 12.26
C GLU A 131 15.44 13.84 12.23
N THR A 132 14.17 13.46 12.09
CA THR A 132 13.70 12.08 12.17
C THR A 132 13.14 11.61 10.83
N VAL A 133 13.41 10.35 10.49
CA VAL A 133 12.75 9.68 9.38
C VAL A 133 11.69 8.72 9.92
N ARG A 134 10.50 8.75 9.34
CA ARG A 134 9.44 7.76 9.57
C ARG A 134 9.24 6.97 8.29
N ILE A 135 9.34 5.65 8.40
CA ILE A 135 9.15 4.73 7.28
C ILE A 135 7.85 3.96 7.53
N ARG A 136 6.93 4.09 6.57
CA ARG A 136 5.73 3.26 6.47
C ARG A 136 5.88 2.35 5.26
N SER A 137 5.75 1.06 5.45
CA SER A 137 5.68 0.08 4.35
C SER A 137 4.29 -0.51 4.25
N GLY A 138 4.01 -1.19 3.14
CA GLY A 138 2.69 -1.75 2.91
C GLY A 138 2.58 -2.57 1.63
N VAL A 139 1.40 -3.15 1.46
CA VAL A 139 0.94 -3.78 0.22
C VAL A 139 -0.33 -3.11 -0.24
N ARG A 140 -0.50 -2.95 -1.55
CA ARG A 140 -1.71 -2.41 -2.18
C ARG A 140 -2.13 -3.30 -3.35
N ASP A 141 -3.43 -3.32 -3.63
CA ASP A 141 -4.03 -4.08 -4.74
C ASP A 141 -3.78 -5.60 -4.67
N LEU A 142 -3.59 -6.16 -3.47
CA LEU A 142 -3.48 -7.61 -3.28
C LEU A 142 -4.87 -8.25 -3.34
N LEU A 143 -5.23 -8.77 -4.51
CA LEU A 143 -6.52 -9.43 -4.76
C LEU A 143 -6.53 -10.85 -4.18
N LEU A 144 -7.46 -11.10 -3.26
CA LEU A 144 -7.66 -12.38 -2.59
C LEU A 144 -9.13 -12.81 -2.71
N LEU A 145 -9.37 -14.13 -2.75
CA LEU A 145 -10.70 -14.71 -2.82
C LEU A 145 -10.73 -16.07 -2.11
N ASN A 146 -11.67 -16.24 -1.18
CA ASN A 146 -12.10 -17.54 -0.67
C ASN A 146 -13.45 -17.87 -1.32
N THR A 147 -13.62 -19.10 -1.79
CA THR A 147 -14.86 -19.56 -2.45
C THR A 147 -15.95 -20.01 -1.48
N THR A 148 -15.59 -20.22 -0.22
CA THR A 148 -16.43 -20.69 0.89
C THR A 148 -15.79 -20.27 2.22
N ASP A 149 -16.20 -20.84 3.34
CA ASP A 149 -15.73 -20.53 4.70
C ASP A 149 -15.89 -19.04 5.06
N SER A 150 -16.92 -18.43 4.50
CA SER A 150 -17.39 -17.10 4.88
C SER A 150 -18.90 -17.09 5.03
N GLU A 151 -19.35 -16.51 6.13
CA GLU A 151 -20.76 -16.29 6.45
C GLU A 151 -21.04 -14.80 6.63
N PHE A 152 -22.32 -14.46 6.66
CA PHE A 152 -22.81 -13.17 7.18
C PHE A 152 -24.26 -13.31 7.60
N ASN A 153 -24.46 -13.42 8.90
CA ASN A 153 -25.75 -13.55 9.57
C ASN A 153 -25.71 -12.78 10.91
N GLY A 154 -26.85 -12.69 11.60
CA GLY A 154 -26.99 -12.02 12.89
C GLY A 154 -26.86 -10.49 12.85
N PHE A 155 -26.95 -9.88 11.67
CA PHE A 155 -26.86 -8.43 11.51
C PHE A 155 -28.16 -7.71 11.89
N LEU A 156 -28.06 -6.43 12.21
CA LEU A 156 -29.22 -5.57 12.45
C LEU A 156 -30.05 -5.46 11.16
N ALA A 157 -31.35 -5.75 11.26
CA ALA A 157 -32.32 -5.52 10.19
C ALA A 157 -33.21 -4.32 10.51
N ASP A 158 -33.22 -3.33 9.63
CA ASP A 158 -34.15 -2.20 9.69
C ASP A 158 -35.14 -2.24 8.51
N GLU A 159 -35.91 -1.16 8.34
CA GLU A 159 -36.91 -1.05 7.27
C GLU A 159 -36.34 -1.07 5.83
N TYR A 160 -35.02 -0.90 5.66
CA TYR A 160 -34.33 -0.91 4.37
C TYR A 160 -33.44 -2.15 4.16
N THR A 161 -33.40 -3.08 5.11
CA THR A 161 -32.59 -4.30 4.99
C THR A 161 -33.28 -5.35 4.11
N THR A 162 -32.77 -5.55 2.89
CA THR A 162 -33.20 -6.62 1.98
C THR A 162 -32.17 -7.75 1.83
N LEU A 163 -30.99 -7.60 2.44
CA LEU A 163 -29.92 -8.58 2.35
C LEU A 163 -30.34 -9.87 3.07
N PRO A 164 -30.40 -11.02 2.40
CA PRO A 164 -30.57 -12.29 3.09
C PRO A 164 -29.32 -12.67 3.88
N GLU A 165 -29.52 -13.29 5.03
CA GLU A 165 -28.44 -13.96 5.76
C GLU A 165 -27.89 -15.14 4.95
N THR A 166 -26.62 -15.48 5.18
CA THR A 166 -25.96 -16.59 4.50
C THR A 166 -24.91 -17.23 5.39
N ASP A 167 -24.88 -18.56 5.36
CA ASP A 167 -23.90 -19.39 6.06
C ASP A 167 -22.82 -19.93 5.09
N ASP A 168 -22.85 -19.51 3.82
CA ASP A 168 -21.78 -19.81 2.86
C ASP A 168 -21.80 -18.81 1.69
N ARG A 169 -20.71 -18.08 1.51
CA ARG A 169 -20.53 -17.13 0.41
C ARG A 169 -19.07 -17.02 -0.01
N ILE A 170 -18.88 -16.50 -1.23
CA ILE A 170 -17.57 -15.99 -1.66
C ILE A 170 -17.19 -14.76 -0.83
N LEU A 171 -15.93 -14.72 -0.39
CA LEU A 171 -15.30 -13.54 0.18
C LEU A 171 -14.15 -13.12 -0.73
N ALA A 172 -14.27 -11.97 -1.41
CA ALA A 172 -13.21 -11.42 -2.25
C ALA A 172 -12.86 -10.00 -1.86
N THR A 173 -11.58 -9.66 -1.85
CA THR A 173 -11.10 -8.33 -1.48
C THR A 173 -9.78 -7.97 -2.15
N ALA A 174 -9.57 -6.67 -2.41
CA ALA A 174 -8.29 -6.13 -2.87
C ALA A 174 -7.62 -5.42 -1.68
N VAL A 175 -6.80 -6.15 -0.93
CA VAL A 175 -6.27 -5.69 0.36
C VAL A 175 -5.29 -4.54 0.14
N THR A 176 -5.50 -3.46 0.90
CA THR A 176 -4.47 -2.46 1.19
C THR A 176 -4.12 -2.53 2.65
N ALA A 177 -2.83 -2.76 2.96
CA ALA A 177 -2.32 -2.82 4.31
C ALA A 177 -1.06 -1.95 4.43
N THR A 178 -0.97 -1.16 5.49
CA THR A 178 0.23 -0.35 5.77
C THR A 178 0.62 -0.44 7.24
N TRP A 179 1.92 -0.41 7.51
CA TRP A 179 2.49 -0.46 8.84
C TRP A 179 3.69 0.48 8.95
N ASP A 180 3.84 1.11 10.12
CA ASP A 180 4.96 1.99 10.44
C ASP A 180 5.99 1.18 11.26
N TYR A 181 7.27 1.27 10.89
CA TYR A 181 8.35 0.58 11.61
C TYR A 181 8.84 1.39 12.83
N GLN A 182 9.20 0.67 13.90
CA GLN A 182 9.83 1.17 15.13
C GLN A 182 11.21 0.56 15.35
N ALA A 183 11.91 0.21 14.27
CA ALA A 183 13.27 -0.33 14.34
C ALA A 183 14.31 0.78 14.45
N GLU A 184 15.37 0.56 15.24
CA GLU A 184 16.57 1.41 15.25
C GLU A 184 17.47 1.03 14.06
N ASP A 185 17.85 2.03 13.26
CA ASP A 185 18.75 1.89 12.10
C ASP A 185 18.51 0.66 11.20
N PRO A 186 17.29 0.45 10.67
CA PRO A 186 16.97 -0.69 9.80
C PRO A 186 17.80 -0.66 8.50
N ASP A 187 18.28 -1.84 8.08
CA ASP A 187 18.98 -2.03 6.82
C ASP A 187 18.08 -2.63 5.71
N ASP A 188 18.63 -2.76 4.50
CA ASP A 188 17.91 -3.32 3.35
C ASP A 188 17.36 -4.74 3.63
N ALA A 189 18.13 -5.56 4.36
CA ALA A 189 17.75 -6.93 4.67
C ALA A 189 16.56 -6.99 5.65
N PHE A 190 16.53 -6.09 6.63
CA PHE A 190 15.39 -5.92 7.53
C PHE A 190 14.11 -5.63 6.75
N TYR A 191 14.13 -4.64 5.84
CA TYR A 191 12.93 -4.23 5.09
C TYR A 191 12.40 -5.35 4.21
N ASP A 192 13.27 -6.01 3.43
CA ASP A 192 12.87 -7.09 2.54
C ASP A 192 12.31 -8.30 3.31
N HIS A 193 12.93 -8.64 4.44
CA HIS A 193 12.46 -9.71 5.31
C HIS A 193 11.13 -9.37 6.00
N ALA A 194 11.00 -8.15 6.52
CA ALA A 194 9.78 -7.68 7.16
C ALA A 194 8.61 -7.65 6.16
N PHE A 195 8.80 -7.13 4.96
CA PHE A 195 7.75 -7.15 3.93
C PHE A 195 7.32 -8.59 3.58
N THR A 196 8.30 -9.49 3.37
CA THR A 196 8.03 -10.90 3.06
C THR A 196 7.21 -11.57 4.18
N LYS A 197 7.56 -11.30 5.45
CA LYS A 197 6.83 -11.81 6.61
C LYS A 197 5.42 -11.23 6.73
N ALA A 198 5.25 -9.92 6.58
CA ALA A 198 3.93 -9.27 6.62
C ALA A 198 3.00 -9.87 5.55
N ARG A 199 3.49 -9.93 4.31
CA ARG A 199 2.72 -10.48 3.18
C ARG A 199 2.35 -11.94 3.42
N GLY A 200 3.31 -12.77 3.86
CA GLY A 200 3.04 -14.16 4.22
C GLY A 200 1.99 -14.29 5.31
N ALA A 201 2.13 -13.53 6.39
CA ALA A 201 1.18 -13.52 7.52
C ALA A 201 -0.24 -13.08 7.09
N LEU A 202 -0.35 -12.08 6.21
CA LEU A 202 -1.60 -11.62 5.63
C LEU A 202 -2.28 -12.72 4.82
N LEU A 203 -1.55 -13.37 3.91
CA LEU A 203 -2.08 -14.46 3.07
C LEU A 203 -2.56 -15.63 3.93
N THR A 204 -1.75 -16.05 4.90
CA THR A 204 -2.11 -17.13 5.83
C THR A 204 -3.31 -16.73 6.69
N ALA A 205 -3.39 -15.49 7.18
CA ALA A 205 -4.55 -15.00 7.93
C ALA A 205 -5.84 -15.05 7.10
N PHE A 206 -5.79 -14.58 5.85
CA PHE A 206 -6.97 -14.59 4.98
C PHE A 206 -7.43 -16.01 4.65
N ALA A 207 -6.51 -16.93 4.35
CA ALA A 207 -6.82 -18.31 3.99
C ALA A 207 -7.35 -19.14 5.18
N ASP A 208 -6.74 -19.00 6.37
CA ASP A 208 -7.06 -19.87 7.51
C ASP A 208 -8.20 -19.36 8.39
N THR A 209 -8.67 -18.13 8.18
CA THR A 209 -9.73 -17.54 9.02
C THR A 209 -11.09 -17.90 8.42
N TYR A 210 -11.83 -18.78 9.11
CA TYR A 210 -13.26 -18.90 8.89
C TYR A 210 -13.94 -17.55 9.19
N SER A 211 -14.53 -16.93 8.17
CA SER A 211 -14.91 -15.52 8.22
C SER A 211 -16.39 -15.33 8.55
N LEU A 212 -16.71 -14.93 9.78
CA LEU A 212 -18.07 -14.51 10.17
C LEU A 212 -18.38 -13.08 9.72
N SER A 213 -17.34 -12.30 9.41
CA SER A 213 -17.43 -10.97 8.81
C SER A 213 -16.08 -10.55 8.26
N LEU A 214 -16.07 -9.63 7.28
CA LEU A 214 -14.83 -9.07 6.76
C LEU A 214 -14.08 -8.23 7.83
N GLN A 215 -14.80 -7.68 8.81
CA GLN A 215 -14.23 -7.02 9.99
C GLN A 215 -13.41 -8.00 10.84
N GLN A 216 -13.90 -9.22 11.07
CA GLN A 216 -13.16 -10.25 11.80
C GLN A 216 -11.90 -10.67 11.03
N THR A 217 -12.02 -10.89 9.72
CA THR A 217 -10.88 -11.21 8.86
C THR A 217 -9.85 -10.07 8.86
N LEU A 218 -10.29 -8.81 8.81
CA LEU A 218 -9.42 -7.63 8.92
C LEU A 218 -8.62 -7.68 10.23
N HIS A 219 -9.29 -7.91 11.36
CA HIS A 219 -8.62 -8.02 12.65
C HIS A 219 -7.59 -9.15 12.67
N ALA A 220 -7.96 -10.35 12.18
CA ALA A 220 -7.07 -11.50 12.12
C ALA A 220 -5.83 -11.24 11.25
N VAL A 221 -5.99 -10.58 10.10
CA VAL A 221 -4.87 -10.15 9.25
C VAL A 221 -3.93 -9.23 10.01
N GLY A 222 -4.44 -8.16 10.62
CA GLY A 222 -3.60 -7.22 11.36
C GLY A 222 -2.89 -7.87 12.55
N GLU A 223 -3.58 -8.72 13.30
CA GLU A 223 -2.99 -9.46 14.42
C GLU A 223 -1.85 -10.38 13.97
N ARG A 224 -2.01 -11.13 12.87
CA ARG A 224 -0.95 -12.01 12.36
C ARG A 224 0.26 -11.23 11.85
N ILE A 225 0.04 -10.10 11.16
CA ILE A 225 1.15 -9.22 10.74
C ILE A 225 1.92 -8.70 11.95
N LEU A 226 1.22 -8.19 12.98
CA LEU A 226 1.85 -7.75 14.21
C LEU A 226 2.62 -8.89 14.88
N LYS A 227 2.08 -10.09 14.98
CA LYS A 227 2.83 -11.24 15.55
C LYS A 227 4.08 -11.58 14.75
N ALA A 228 4.05 -11.41 13.42
CA ALA A 228 5.18 -11.73 12.55
C ALA A 228 6.32 -10.71 12.59
N ILE A 229 6.02 -9.44 12.94
CA ILE A 229 6.96 -8.32 12.91
C ILE A 229 6.90 -7.56 14.25
N PRO A 230 7.75 -7.91 15.22
CA PRO A 230 7.83 -7.24 16.52
C PRO A 230 8.01 -5.72 16.43
N GLU A 231 8.73 -5.25 15.42
CA GLU A 231 9.10 -3.85 15.17
C GLU A 231 7.93 -3.02 14.59
N VAL A 232 6.74 -3.59 14.46
CA VAL A 232 5.52 -2.88 14.05
C VAL A 232 4.57 -2.77 15.25
N ALA A 233 4.09 -1.54 15.52
CA ALA A 233 3.14 -1.27 16.59
C ALA A 233 1.67 -1.32 16.14
N GLU A 234 1.39 -0.92 14.89
CA GLU A 234 0.06 -0.92 14.32
C GLU A 234 0.06 -1.21 12.82
N VAL A 235 -1.06 -1.77 12.35
CA VAL A 235 -1.33 -2.07 10.95
C VAL A 235 -2.67 -1.45 10.58
N ARG A 236 -2.66 -0.58 9.58
CA ARG A 236 -3.86 0.03 9.00
C ARG A 236 -4.29 -0.77 7.78
N LEU A 237 -5.57 -1.07 7.68
CA LEU A 237 -6.13 -2.00 6.71
C LEU A 237 -7.37 -1.37 6.05
N SER A 238 -7.47 -1.52 4.73
CA SER A 238 -8.63 -1.15 3.93
C SER A 238 -8.96 -2.31 2.99
N LEU A 239 -10.11 -2.95 3.23
CA LEU A 239 -10.56 -4.19 2.60
C LEU A 239 -11.92 -3.93 1.93
N PRO A 240 -11.94 -3.56 0.63
CA PRO A 240 -13.20 -3.51 -0.11
C PRO A 240 -13.74 -4.94 -0.31
N ASN A 241 -15.02 -5.16 0.02
CA ASN A 241 -15.72 -6.40 -0.28
C ASN A 241 -16.15 -6.40 -1.75
N ARG A 242 -15.41 -7.13 -2.58
CA ARG A 242 -15.69 -7.31 -4.02
C ARG A 242 -16.78 -8.36 -4.18
N HIS A 243 -18.00 -7.91 -4.36
CA HIS A 243 -19.17 -8.79 -4.36
C HIS A 243 -19.14 -9.81 -5.50
N HIS A 244 -19.42 -11.05 -5.15
CA HIS A 244 -19.73 -12.13 -6.08
C HIS A 244 -21.12 -12.63 -5.73
N TYR A 245 -22.12 -12.15 -6.45
CA TYR A 245 -23.53 -12.46 -6.16
C TYR A 245 -23.88 -13.81 -6.75
N LEU A 246 -24.47 -14.70 -5.95
CA LEU A 246 -25.01 -15.95 -6.47
C LEU A 246 -26.08 -15.61 -7.52
N PHE A 247 -25.86 -16.06 -8.76
CA PHE A 247 -26.74 -15.66 -9.86
C PHE A 247 -28.05 -16.45 -9.80
N ASP A 248 -29.18 -15.77 -9.95
CA ASP A 248 -30.51 -16.38 -9.94
C ASP A 248 -30.81 -17.10 -11.27
N LEU A 249 -30.37 -18.35 -11.37
CA LEU A 249 -30.65 -19.23 -12.50
C LEU A 249 -32.06 -19.81 -12.50
N GLY A 250 -32.83 -19.62 -11.41
CA GLY A 250 -34.23 -20.05 -11.31
C GLY A 250 -35.11 -19.39 -12.37
N ARG A 251 -34.71 -18.20 -12.85
CA ARG A 251 -35.31 -17.48 -14.00
C ARG A 251 -35.28 -18.28 -15.30
N PHE A 252 -34.41 -19.28 -15.39
CA PHE A 252 -34.27 -20.19 -16.53
C PHE A 252 -34.71 -21.62 -16.21
N GLY A 253 -35.29 -21.85 -15.02
CA GLY A 253 -35.69 -23.19 -14.57
C GLY A 253 -34.54 -24.10 -14.14
N LEU A 254 -33.39 -23.53 -13.74
CA LEU A 254 -32.21 -24.25 -13.27
C LEU A 254 -31.95 -23.95 -11.78
N ASP A 255 -31.35 -24.91 -11.07
CA ASP A 255 -30.79 -24.68 -9.74
C ASP A 255 -29.41 -24.00 -9.81
N ASN A 256 -28.95 -23.46 -8.68
CA ASN A 256 -27.59 -22.93 -8.54
C ASN A 256 -27.05 -23.24 -7.14
N PRO A 257 -26.41 -24.41 -6.94
CA PRO A 257 -25.89 -24.84 -5.64
C PRO A 257 -24.56 -24.15 -5.28
N GLY A 258 -24.47 -22.83 -5.47
CA GLY A 258 -23.25 -22.07 -5.14
C GLY A 258 -22.15 -22.15 -6.21
N VAL A 259 -22.50 -22.24 -7.50
CA VAL A 259 -21.50 -22.50 -8.57
C VAL A 259 -21.42 -21.41 -9.65
N VAL A 260 -22.48 -20.62 -9.84
CA VAL A 260 -22.49 -19.51 -10.81
C VAL A 260 -22.69 -18.19 -10.08
N PHE A 261 -21.72 -17.28 -10.22
CA PHE A 261 -21.73 -15.97 -9.57
C PHE A 261 -21.56 -14.84 -10.59
N GLN A 262 -22.19 -13.71 -10.31
CA GLN A 262 -21.91 -12.44 -10.98
C GLN A 262 -20.88 -11.66 -10.16
N ALA A 263 -19.69 -11.46 -10.71
CA ALA A 263 -18.69 -10.56 -10.14
C ALA A 263 -19.12 -9.10 -10.35
N GLY A 264 -19.23 -8.35 -9.25
CA GLY A 264 -19.56 -6.93 -9.24
C GLY A 264 -18.33 -6.07 -8.96
N ASP A 265 -18.11 -5.06 -9.80
CA ASP A 265 -17.03 -4.09 -9.58
C ASP A 265 -17.44 -2.95 -8.64
N LEU A 266 -18.67 -2.44 -8.81
CA LEU A 266 -19.28 -1.34 -8.07
C LEU A 266 -20.80 -1.58 -7.90
N PRO A 267 -21.43 -1.14 -6.79
CA PRO A 267 -20.79 -0.64 -5.56
C PRO A 267 -20.08 -1.78 -4.80
N TYR A 268 -19.25 -1.45 -3.82
CA TYR A 268 -18.62 -2.40 -2.90
C TYR A 268 -18.75 -1.93 -1.46
N GLY A 269 -18.86 -2.86 -0.52
CA GLY A 269 -18.66 -2.56 0.90
C GLY A 269 -17.20 -2.18 1.15
N LEU A 270 -16.92 -1.17 1.97
CA LEU A 270 -15.56 -0.80 2.33
C LEU A 270 -15.37 -0.94 3.85
N ILE A 271 -14.49 -1.86 4.24
CA ILE A 271 -14.21 -2.15 5.64
C ILE A 271 -12.79 -1.65 5.94
N GLU A 272 -12.67 -0.75 6.91
CA GLU A 272 -11.39 -0.14 7.27
C GLU A 272 -11.17 -0.23 8.78
N GLY A 273 -9.91 -0.38 9.17
CA GLY A 273 -9.56 -0.51 10.59
C GLY A 273 -8.06 -0.38 10.82
N THR A 274 -7.70 -0.10 12.06
CA THR A 274 -6.31 -0.14 12.54
C THR A 274 -6.24 -1.17 13.66
N VAL A 275 -5.43 -2.21 13.47
CA VAL A 275 -5.11 -3.17 14.52
C VAL A 275 -3.79 -2.71 15.14
N ARG A 276 -3.76 -2.57 16.46
CA ARG A 276 -2.59 -2.09 17.21
C ARG A 276 -2.29 -3.04 18.36
N ARG A 277 -1.03 -3.09 18.80
CA ARG A 277 -0.69 -3.74 20.06
C ARG A 277 -1.34 -2.99 21.21
N GLU A 278 -1.84 -3.72 22.20
CA GLU A 278 -2.16 -3.11 23.48
C GLU A 278 -0.84 -2.68 24.13
N THR A 279 -0.75 -1.40 24.51
CA THR A 279 0.32 -0.95 25.40
C THR A 279 0.13 -1.65 26.74
N ALA A 280 1.15 -2.39 27.19
CA ALA A 280 1.21 -2.91 28.55
C ALA A 280 1.25 -1.77 29.59
#